data_AF-A0A176TGB6-F1
#
_entry.id   AF-A0A176TGB6-F1
#
_cell.length_a   1.000
_cell.length_b   1.000
_cell.length_c   1.000
_cell.angle_alpha   90.00
_cell.angle_beta   90.00
_cell.angle_gamma   90.00
#
_symmetry.space_group_name_H-M   'P 1'
#
loop_
_entity.id
_entity.type
_entity.pdbx_description
1 polymer ?
#
loop_
_entity_poly.entity_id
_entity_poly.type
_entity_poly.pdbx_seq_one_letter_code
_entity_poly.pdbx_strand_id
1 'polypeptide(L)' 'MEPINLVPLILAAQSGDELAMADLLTRFNPLCVKYARYGRVRMSDDYYQELRICLVETIYKFNVQKFMTS' A
#
# COMPACT_ATOMS: atom_id res chain seq x y z
N MET A 1 -17.63 -1.49 -13.16
CA MET A 1 -16.34 -2.06 -12.73
C MET A 1 -16.58 -2.69 -11.38
N GLU A 2 -16.47 -4.00 -11.28
CA GLU A 2 -16.54 -4.68 -9.98
C GLU A 2 -15.38 -4.20 -9.08
N PRO A 3 -15.59 -4.02 -7.77
CA PRO A 3 -14.52 -3.68 -6.85
C PRO A 3 -13.47 -4.79 -6.82
N ILE A 4 -12.20 -4.43 -7.05
CA ILE A 4 -11.09 -5.38 -7.00
C ILE A 4 -10.91 -5.82 -5.54
N ASN A 5 -11.11 -7.11 -5.28
CA ASN A 5 -10.82 -7.69 -3.97
C ASN A 5 -9.31 -7.87 -3.79
N LEU A 6 -8.71 -7.02 -2.96
CA LEU A 6 -7.26 -7.05 -2.66
C LEU A 6 -6.90 -8.03 -1.53
N VAL A 7 -7.88 -8.66 -0.88
CA VAL A 7 -7.64 -9.55 0.26
C VAL A 7 -6.66 -10.69 -0.06
N PRO A 8 -6.79 -11.44 -1.18
CA PRO A 8 -5.83 -12.50 -1.51
C PRO A 8 -4.41 -11.96 -1.70
N LEU A 9 -4.29 -10.77 -2.29
CA LEU A 9 -3.02 -10.11 -2.56
C LEU A 9 -2.34 -9.62 -1.27
N ILE A 10 -3.13 -9.08 -0.33
CA ILE A 10 -2.64 -8.67 0.99
C ILE A 10 -2.16 -9.88 1.78
N LEU A 11 -2.90 -10.99 1.78
CA LEU A 11 -2.49 -12.22 2.47
C LEU A 11 -1.20 -12.81 1.87
N ALA A 12 -1.07 -12.84 0.55
CA ALA A 12 0.15 -13.29 -0.11
C ALA A 12 1.36 -12.41 0.30
N ALA A 13 1.21 -11.09 0.25
CA ALA A 13 2.26 -10.16 0.69
C ALA A 13 2.64 -10.36 2.17
N GLN A 14 1.66 -10.59 3.05
CA GLN A 14 1.88 -10.88 4.47
C GLN A 14 2.61 -12.20 4.70
N SER A 15 2.44 -13.20 3.83
CA SER A 15 3.18 -14.47 3.87
C SER A 15 4.62 -14.39 3.34
N GLY A 16 5.06 -13.22 2.86
CA GLY A 16 6.40 -13.01 2.32
C GLY A 16 6.51 -13.11 0.79
N ASP A 17 5.38 -13.11 0.06
CA ASP A 17 5.40 -13.01 -1.40
C ASP A 17 5.82 -11.59 -1.83
N GLU A 18 7.07 -11.47 -2.28
CA GLU A 18 7.66 -10.20 -2.72
C GLU A 18 6.97 -9.63 -3.96
N LEU A 19 6.44 -10.48 -4.86
CA LEU A 19 5.72 -10.03 -6.05
C LEU A 19 4.36 -9.45 -5.66
N ALA A 20 3.67 -10.08 -4.72
CA ALA A 20 2.42 -9.57 -4.17
C ALA A 20 2.63 -8.21 -3.46
N MET A 21 3.71 -8.08 -2.69
CA MET A 21 4.10 -6.80 -2.06
C MET A 21 4.40 -5.75 -3.14
N ALA A 22 5.18 -6.09 -4.16
CA ALA A 22 5.51 -5.17 -5.25
C ALA A 22 4.27 -4.70 -6.02
N ASP A 23 3.28 -5.58 -6.26
CA ASP A 23 2.00 -5.19 -6.89
C ASP A 23 1.23 -4.20 -6.01
N LEU A 24 1.09 -4.48 -4.70
CA LEU A 24 0.44 -3.54 -3.76
C LEU A 24 1.15 -2.18 -3.73
N LEU A 25 2.47 -2.17 -3.64
CA LEU A 25 3.27 -0.94 -3.65
C LEU A 25 3.11 -0.15 -4.96
N THR A 26 2.94 -0.85 -6.09
CA THR A 26 2.69 -0.22 -7.39
C THR A 26 1.29 0.37 -7.45
N ARG A 27 0.27 -0.37 -7.01
CA ARG A 27 -1.13 0.08 -6.97
C ARG A 27 -1.34 1.31 -6.11
N PHE A 28 -0.67 1.39 -4.95
CA PHE A 28 -0.79 2.52 -4.03
C PHE A 28 0.23 3.63 -4.27
N ASN A 29 1.20 3.45 -5.19
CA ASN A 29 2.18 4.49 -5.54
C ASN A 29 1.56 5.86 -5.88
N PRO A 30 0.46 5.95 -6.64
CA PRO A 30 -0.18 7.24 -6.92
C PRO A 30 -0.61 8.01 -5.66
N LEU A 31 -1.02 7.30 -4.59
CA LEU A 31 -1.36 7.92 -3.31
C LEU A 31 -0.09 8.45 -2.63
N CYS A 32 0.98 7.65 -2.57
CA CYS A 32 2.26 8.09 -2.00
C CYS A 32 2.78 9.35 -2.71
N VAL A 33 2.74 9.39 -4.05
CA VAL A 33 3.14 10.57 -4.84
C VAL A 33 2.23 11.77 -4.55
N LYS A 34 0.92 11.55 -4.46
CA LYS A 34 -0.05 12.61 -4.15
C LYS A 34 0.24 13.23 -2.79
N TYR A 35 0.46 12.42 -1.75
CA TYR A 35 0.76 12.90 -0.41
C TYR A 35 2.15 13.53 -0.32
N ALA A 36 3.15 12.95 -0.99
CA ALA A 36 4.51 13.50 -1.02
C ALA A 36 4.60 14.91 -1.64
N ARG A 37 3.63 15.27 -2.47
CA ARG A 37 3.49 16.61 -3.10
C ARG A 37 2.47 17.51 -2.42
N TYR A 38 1.70 17.02 -1.45
CA TYR A 38 0.58 17.75 -0.89
C TYR A 38 1.04 19.07 -0.25
N GLY A 39 0.49 20.19 -0.72
CA GLY A 39 0.84 21.53 -0.24
C GLY A 39 2.24 22.02 -0.63
N ARG A 40 2.96 21.31 -1.54
CA ARG A 40 4.32 21.66 -1.97
C ARG A 40 4.43 21.75 -3.49
N VAL A 41 5.23 22.69 -3.98
CA VAL A 41 5.51 22.85 -5.43
C VAL A 41 6.32 21.67 -5.97
N ARG A 42 7.17 21.08 -5.13
CA ARG A 42 8.03 19.93 -5.47
C ARG A 42 7.72 18.75 -4.54
N MET A 43 7.92 17.55 -5.06
CA MET A 43 7.88 16.33 -4.26
C MET A 43 9.08 16.30 -3.31
N SER A 44 8.87 15.86 -2.08
CA SER A 44 9.95 15.54 -1.15
C SER A 44 10.23 14.05 -1.24
N ASP A 45 11.44 13.70 -1.69
CA ASP A 45 11.85 12.32 -1.86
C ASP A 45 11.94 11.59 -0.51
N ASP A 46 12.44 12.27 0.54
CA ASP A 46 12.46 11.74 1.91
C ASP A 46 11.05 11.40 2.40
N TYR A 47 10.10 12.33 2.23
CA TYR A 47 8.73 12.10 2.65
C TYR A 47 8.04 11.01 1.82
N TYR A 48 8.35 10.92 0.52
CA TYR A 48 7.90 9.80 -0.31
C TYR A 48 8.43 8.46 0.19
N GLN A 49 9.71 8.39 0.58
CA GLN A 49 10.33 7.18 1.13
C GLN A 49 9.68 6.77 2.47
N GLU A 50 9.42 7.72 3.37
CA GLU A 50 8.69 7.46 4.62
C GLU A 50 7.28 6.92 4.36
N LEU A 51 6.55 7.49 3.38
CA LEU A 51 5.23 7.00 2.98
C LEU A 51 5.29 5.56 2.44
N ARG A 52 6.36 5.20 1.73
CA ARG A 52 6.57 3.83 1.23
C ARG A 52 6.82 2.84 2.38
N ILE A 53 7.64 3.21 3.36
CA ILE A 53 7.88 2.39 4.56
C ILE A 53 6.58 2.21 5.35
N CYS A 54 5.84 3.30 5.59
CA CYS A 54 4.55 3.27 6.27
C CYS A 54 3.54 2.38 5.55
N LEU A 55 3.52 2.40 4.22
CA LEU A 55 2.65 1.52 3.42
C LEU A 55 3.01 0.04 3.61
N VAL A 56 4.29 -0.32 3.56
CA VAL A 56 4.75 -1.70 3.81
C VAL A 56 4.31 -2.16 5.20
N GLU A 57 4.58 -1.36 6.23
CA GLU A 57 4.16 -1.69 7.59
C GLU A 57 2.64 -1.82 7.73
N THR A 58 1.90 -0.94 7.07
CA THR A 58 0.43 -0.95 7.07
C THR A 58 -0.08 -2.23 6.44
N ILE A 59 0.47 -2.66 5.31
CA ILE A 59 0.11 -3.92 4.65
C ILE A 59 0.40 -5.10 5.58
N TYR A 60 1.57 -5.16 6.22
CA TYR A 60 1.91 -6.23 7.15
C TYR A 60 0.99 -6.30 8.37
N LYS A 61 0.60 -5.14 8.92
CA LYS A 61 -0.24 -5.04 10.11
C LYS A 61 -1.75 -5.05 9.80
N PHE A 62 -2.14 -5.04 8.52
CA PHE A 62 -3.53 -4.97 8.12
C PHE A 62 -4.29 -6.23 8.53
N ASN A 63 -5.26 -6.08 9.44
CA ASN A 63 -6.09 -7.18 9.90
C ASN A 63 -7.18 -7.49 8.85
N VAL A 64 -6.85 -8.37 7.91
CA VAL A 64 -7.76 -8.84 6.85
C VAL A 64 -9.03 -9.46 7.43
N GLN A 65 -8.94 -10.23 8.52
CA GLN A 65 -10.07 -10.94 9.12
C GLN A 65 -11.18 -10.00 9.57
N LYS A 66 -10.82 -8.79 10.03
CA LYS A 66 -11.78 -7.74 10.43
C LYS A 66 -12.69 -7.30 9.25
N PHE A 67 -12.23 -7.48 8.02
CA PHE A 67 -12.91 -7.03 6.81
C PHE A 67 -13.42 -8.19 5.93
N MET A 68 -13.26 -9.43 6.40
CA MET A 68 -13.78 -10.65 5.78
C MET A 68 -15.18 -11.03 6.29
N THR A 69 -15.99 -10.09 6.77
CA THR A 69 -17.35 -10.39 7.28
C THR A 69 -18.14 -11.22 6.27
N SER A 70 -18.67 -12.35 6.78
CA SER A 70 -19.52 -13.35 6.12
C SER A 70 -20.72 -12.76 5.39
#